data_AF-A0AAW2JEY7-F1
#
_entry.id   AF-A0AAW2JEY7-F1
#
_cell.length_a   1.000
_cell.length_b   1.000
_cell.length_c   1.000
_cell.angle_alpha   90.00
_cell.angle_beta   90.00
_cell.angle_gamma   90.00
#
_symmetry.space_group_name_H-M   'P 1'
#
loop_
_entity.id
_entity.type
_entity.pdbx_description
1 polymer ?
#
loop_
_entity_poly.entity_id
_entity_poly.type
_entity_poly.pdbx_seq_one_letter_code
_entity_poly.pdbx_strand_id
1 'polypeptide(L)'
;MAKSIRILLAIAAWYDYEIWQMDVKTAFLNGFVEEDIFMDQPEGFTVVGEEQKVCNLQRSIYGLKQASRSWNTRFDEVIQGYDFIKNDYDPCVYKKISGSSIAYLVLYVDDILLIGNDVKMLGDIKAWLSTQFSMKDMGEASYILGIRSTGIDLGGC
;
A
#
# COMPACT_ATOMS: atom_id res chain seq x y z
N MET A 1 3.74 0.18 13.72
CA MET A 1 2.45 0.25 13.01
C MET A 1 1.40 1.12 13.69
N ALA A 2 0.58 0.63 14.65
CA ALA A 2 -0.50 1.44 15.23
C ALA A 2 -0.02 2.74 15.92
N LYS A 3 1.18 2.74 16.51
CA LYS A 3 1.80 3.92 17.12
C LYS A 3 2.18 4.97 16.07
N SER A 4 2.87 4.56 15.01
CA SER A 4 3.33 5.46 13.94
C SER A 4 2.18 6.07 13.17
N ILE A 5 1.11 5.30 12.90
CA ILE A 5 -0.10 5.84 12.28
C ILE A 5 -0.70 6.93 13.18
N ARG A 6 -0.87 6.67 14.48
CA ARG A 6 -1.39 7.69 15.42
C ARG A 6 -0.51 8.94 15.49
N ILE A 7 0.81 8.78 15.47
CA ILE A 7 1.75 9.90 15.45
C ILE A 7 1.58 10.71 14.15
N LEU A 8 1.52 10.05 13.00
CA LEU A 8 1.34 10.73 11.71
C LEU A 8 -0.02 11.42 11.60
N LEU A 9 -1.08 10.84 12.15
CA LEU A 9 -2.39 11.50 12.24
C LEU A 9 -2.35 12.73 13.16
N ALA A 10 -1.63 12.66 14.28
CA ALA A 10 -1.44 13.82 15.15
C ALA A 10 -0.63 14.93 14.48
N ILE A 11 0.41 14.57 13.72
CA ILE A 11 1.20 15.52 12.90
C ILE A 11 0.28 16.15 11.85
N ALA A 12 -0.50 15.34 11.13
CA ALA A 12 -1.41 15.83 10.11
C ALA A 12 -2.45 16.79 10.68
N ALA A 13 -3.05 16.46 11.83
CA ALA A 13 -4.00 17.34 12.50
C ALA A 13 -3.36 18.64 13.01
N TRP A 14 -2.10 18.60 13.44
CA TRP A 14 -1.40 19.79 13.95
C TRP A 14 -0.97 20.74 12.82
N TYR A 15 -0.50 20.20 11.70
CA TYR A 15 0.02 20.98 10.57
C TYR A 15 -0.99 21.16 9.43
N ASP A 16 -2.22 20.71 9.61
CA ASP A 16 -3.29 20.75 8.60
C ASP A 16 -2.88 20.06 7.29
N TYR A 17 -2.37 18.82 7.41
CA TYR A 17 -2.01 18.01 6.24
C TYR A 17 -3.22 17.24 5.73
N GLU A 18 -3.28 17.11 4.41
CA GLU A 18 -4.21 16.25 3.71
C GLU A 18 -3.94 14.78 4.03
N ILE A 19 -5.00 14.00 4.22
CA ILE A 19 -4.92 12.55 4.45
C ILE A 19 -5.83 11.82 3.47
N TRP A 20 -5.24 11.06 2.58
CA TRP A 20 -5.95 10.28 1.56
C TRP A 20 -5.70 8.78 1.75
N GLN A 21 -6.69 7.98 1.38
CA GLN A 21 -6.58 6.52 1.43
C GLN A 21 -6.66 5.90 0.04
N MET A 22 -5.84 4.90 -0.21
CA MET A 22 -5.93 4.03 -1.38
C MET A 22 -5.92 2.57 -0.94
N ASP A 23 -6.49 1.70 -1.77
CA ASP A 23 -6.52 0.25 -1.56
C ASP A 23 -5.87 -0.43 -2.77
N VAL A 24 -4.95 -1.37 -2.52
CA VAL A 24 -4.30 -2.18 -3.56
C VAL A 24 -5.13 -3.43 -3.79
N LYS A 25 -5.69 -3.58 -4.99
CA LYS A 25 -6.41 -4.79 -5.34
C LYS A 25 -5.44 -5.97 -5.42
N THR A 26 -5.81 -7.06 -4.77
CA THR A 26 -5.09 -8.34 -4.83
C THR A 26 -3.61 -8.20 -4.49
N ALA A 27 -3.27 -7.53 -3.39
CA ALA A 27 -1.89 -7.12 -3.11
C ALA A 27 -0.88 -8.28 -3.14
N PHE A 28 -1.25 -9.45 -2.63
CA PHE A 28 -0.38 -10.63 -2.68
C PHE A 28 -0.06 -11.08 -4.11
N LEU A 29 -0.98 -10.95 -5.07
CA LEU A 29 -0.71 -11.32 -6.48
C LEU A 29 0.31 -10.40 -7.17
N ASN A 30 0.67 -9.27 -6.54
CA ASN A 30 1.75 -8.41 -7.02
C ASN A 30 3.13 -8.88 -6.54
N GLY A 31 3.21 -9.73 -5.50
CA GLY A 31 4.46 -10.30 -5.02
C GLY A 31 4.94 -11.46 -5.89
N PHE A 32 6.21 -11.45 -6.28
CA PHE A 32 6.84 -12.59 -6.96
C PHE A 32 7.19 -13.70 -5.96
N VAL A 33 7.16 -14.94 -6.43
CA VAL A 33 7.62 -16.11 -5.66
C VAL A 33 8.98 -16.49 -6.24
N GLU A 34 10.01 -16.48 -5.40
CA GLU A 34 11.37 -16.89 -5.81
C GLU A 34 11.56 -18.40 -5.69
N GLU A 35 10.82 -19.03 -4.78
CA GLU A 35 10.87 -20.47 -4.55
C GLU A 35 10.02 -21.25 -5.58
N ASP A 36 10.46 -22.46 -5.93
CA ASP A 36 9.65 -23.38 -6.74
C ASP A 36 8.50 -23.94 -5.90
N ILE A 37 7.34 -23.30 -5.99
CA ILE A 37 6.11 -23.73 -5.32
C ILE A 37 5.13 -24.23 -6.36
N PHE A 38 4.74 -25.49 -6.18
CA PHE A 38 3.76 -26.14 -7.03
C PHE A 38 2.43 -26.30 -6.31
N MET A 39 1.34 -26.19 -7.05
CA MET A 39 0.01 -26.52 -6.58
C MET A 39 -0.69 -27.47 -7.54
N ASP A 40 -1.62 -28.25 -7.03
CA ASP A 40 -2.52 -29.03 -7.86
C ASP A 40 -3.30 -28.12 -8.82
N GLN A 41 -3.67 -28.66 -9.98
CA GLN A 41 -4.48 -27.94 -10.95
C GLN A 41 -5.81 -27.52 -10.30
N PRO A 42 -6.19 -26.24 -10.37
CA PRO A 42 -7.47 -25.80 -9.82
C PRO A 42 -8.63 -26.43 -10.59
N GLU A 43 -9.76 -26.59 -9.91
CA GLU A 43 -10.98 -27.14 -10.50
C GLU A 43 -11.38 -26.34 -11.75
N GLY A 44 -11.65 -27.06 -12.85
CA GLY A 44 -11.96 -26.46 -14.15
C GLY A 44 -10.74 -26.11 -15.02
N PHE A 45 -9.52 -26.32 -14.53
CA PHE A 45 -8.27 -26.12 -15.31
C PHE A 45 -7.58 -27.43 -15.68
N THR A 46 -8.05 -28.56 -15.16
CA THR A 46 -7.51 -29.89 -15.46
C THR A 46 -7.74 -30.26 -16.93
N VAL A 47 -6.65 -30.52 -17.65
CA VAL A 47 -6.72 -30.99 -19.05
C VAL A 47 -6.77 -32.52 -19.09
N VAL A 48 -7.66 -33.08 -19.91
CA VAL A 48 -7.80 -34.54 -20.08
C VAL A 48 -6.49 -35.13 -20.59
N GLY A 49 -5.96 -36.13 -19.89
CA GLY A 49 -4.65 -36.76 -20.15
C GLY A 49 -3.47 -36.07 -19.48
N GLU A 50 -3.66 -34.93 -18.81
CA GLU A 50 -2.64 -34.21 -18.06
C GLU A 50 -3.04 -33.99 -16.59
N GLU A 51 -3.91 -34.83 -16.05
CA GLU A 51 -4.48 -34.68 -14.71
C GLU A 51 -3.43 -34.69 -13.59
N GLN A 52 -2.28 -35.33 -13.83
CA GLN A 52 -1.17 -35.44 -12.89
C GLN A 52 -0.20 -34.25 -12.94
N LYS A 53 -0.42 -33.28 -13.83
CA LYS A 53 0.40 -32.07 -13.85
C LYS A 53 0.08 -31.17 -12.67
N VAL A 54 1.07 -30.38 -12.30
CA VAL A 54 1.00 -29.35 -11.27
C VAL A 54 1.30 -27.99 -11.87
N CYS A 55 0.74 -26.94 -11.28
CA CYS A 55 1.01 -25.55 -11.67
C CYS A 55 2.20 -25.01 -10.89
N ASN A 56 3.19 -24.44 -11.56
CA ASN A 56 4.25 -23.66 -10.91
C ASN A 56 3.73 -22.25 -10.62
N LEU A 57 3.71 -21.86 -9.34
CA LEU A 57 3.26 -20.54 -8.90
C LEU A 57 4.35 -19.48 -9.14
N GLN A 58 4.09 -18.61 -10.10
CA GLN A 58 4.97 -17.47 -10.41
C GLN A 58 4.69 -16.23 -9.54
N ARG A 59 3.51 -16.18 -8.90
CA ARG A 59 3.02 -15.05 -8.08
C ARG A 59 2.48 -15.55 -6.76
N SER A 60 2.61 -14.72 -5.73
CA SER A 60 2.17 -15.04 -4.38
C SER A 60 0.65 -15.06 -4.31
N ILE A 61 0.07 -16.14 -3.81
CA ILE A 61 -1.37 -16.26 -3.56
C ILE A 61 -1.67 -16.24 -2.07
N TYR A 62 -2.94 -15.97 -1.72
CA TYR A 62 -3.39 -16.03 -0.33
C TYR A 62 -3.11 -17.42 0.28
N GLY A 63 -2.71 -17.45 1.55
CA GLY A 63 -2.40 -18.69 2.28
C GLY A 63 -0.95 -19.17 2.16
N LEU A 64 -0.15 -18.62 1.24
CA LEU A 64 1.30 -18.83 1.25
C LEU A 64 1.94 -18.09 2.43
N LYS A 65 2.82 -18.77 3.16
CA LYS A 65 3.52 -18.21 4.34
C LYS A 65 4.34 -16.96 3.99
N GLN A 66 4.85 -16.90 2.76
CA GLN A 66 5.70 -15.81 2.27
C GLN A 66 4.95 -14.73 1.49
N ALA A 67 3.64 -14.88 1.22
CA ALA A 67 2.89 -13.94 0.38
C ALA A 67 2.99 -12.48 0.86
N SER A 68 2.85 -12.26 2.17
CA SER A 68 2.96 -10.92 2.76
C SER A 68 4.37 -10.34 2.64
N ARG A 69 5.40 -11.19 2.72
CA ARG A 69 6.80 -10.76 2.56
C ARG A 69 7.10 -10.40 1.11
N SER A 70 6.73 -11.26 0.17
CA SER A 70 6.90 -11.01 -1.26
C SER A 70 6.19 -9.74 -1.72
N TRP A 71 4.98 -9.50 -1.20
CA TRP A 71 4.26 -8.25 -1.44
C TRP A 71 5.03 -7.04 -0.88
N ASN A 72 5.43 -7.10 0.39
CA ASN A 72 6.15 -5.99 1.03
C ASN A 72 7.46 -5.67 0.28
N THR A 73 8.25 -6.69 -0.08
CA THR A 73 9.48 -6.51 -0.87
C THR A 73 9.19 -5.85 -2.21
N ARG A 74 8.19 -6.32 -2.96
CA ARG A 74 7.82 -5.72 -4.24
C ARG A 74 7.40 -4.25 -4.07
N PHE A 75 6.60 -3.95 -3.05
CA PHE A 75 6.16 -2.60 -2.78
C PHE A 75 7.32 -1.68 -2.41
N ASP A 76 8.23 -2.16 -1.56
CA ASP A 76 9.42 -1.46 -1.09
C ASP A 76 10.34 -1.07 -2.25
N GLU A 77 10.60 -1.99 -3.18
CA GLU A 77 11.39 -1.73 -4.38
C GLU A 77 10.75 -0.65 -5.26
N VAL A 78 9.44 -0.77 -5.51
CA VAL A 78 8.70 0.17 -6.35
C VAL A 78 8.73 1.56 -5.73
N ILE A 79 8.38 1.69 -4.45
CA ILE A 79 8.22 3.00 -3.81
C ILE A 79 9.57 3.73 -3.64
N GLN A 80 10.64 3.00 -3.33
CA GLN A 80 11.99 3.58 -3.29
C GLN A 80 12.47 4.03 -4.68
N GLY A 81 12.04 3.35 -5.75
CA GLY A 81 12.25 3.79 -7.14
C GLY A 81 11.55 5.11 -7.49
N TYR A 82 10.66 5.61 -6.63
CA TYR A 82 9.98 6.91 -6.75
C TYR A 82 10.40 7.88 -5.64
N ASP A 83 11.67 7.84 -5.26
CA ASP A 83 12.34 8.74 -4.30
C ASP A 83 11.76 8.75 -2.88
N PHE A 84 10.97 7.74 -2.51
CA PHE A 84 10.59 7.58 -1.12
C PHE A 84 11.73 6.95 -0.33
N ILE A 85 11.94 7.47 0.88
CA ILE A 85 12.91 6.94 1.84
C ILE A 85 12.12 6.17 2.89
N LYS A 86 12.42 4.88 3.05
CA LYS A 86 11.86 4.05 4.11
C LYS A 86 12.32 4.54 5.48
N ASN A 87 11.43 4.49 6.47
CA ASN A 87 11.76 4.82 7.85
C ASN A 87 12.50 3.66 8.53
N ASP A 88 13.61 3.97 9.22
CA ASP A 88 14.45 2.96 9.88
C ASP A 88 13.78 2.26 11.08
N TYR A 89 12.84 2.94 11.75
CA TYR A 89 12.19 2.45 12.97
C TYR A 89 10.83 1.79 12.69
N ASP A 90 10.13 2.22 11.65
CA ASP A 90 8.88 1.59 11.20
C ASP A 90 8.94 1.32 9.69
N PRO A 91 9.33 0.11 9.25
CA PRO A 91 9.51 -0.23 7.84
C PRO A 91 8.26 -0.13 6.96
N CYS A 92 7.10 0.13 7.55
CA CYS A 92 5.84 0.34 6.84
C CYS A 92 5.57 1.83 6.55
N VAL A 93 6.44 2.73 7.01
CA VAL A 93 6.35 4.17 6.82
C VAL A 93 7.45 4.64 5.86
N TYR A 94 7.04 5.42 4.87
CA TYR A 94 7.90 6.02 3.87
C TYR A 94 7.73 7.53 3.89
N LYS A 95 8.79 8.27 3.58
CA LYS A 95 8.76 9.74 3.44
C LYS A 95 9.35 10.18 2.11
N LYS A 96 8.75 11.19 1.50
CA LYS A 96 9.28 11.90 0.33
C LYS A 96 9.24 13.39 0.63
N ILE A 97 10.34 14.08 0.34
CA ILE A 97 10.48 15.52 0.55
C ILE A 97 10.95 16.13 -0.77
N SER A 98 10.27 17.19 -1.21
CA SER A 98 10.66 17.97 -2.39
C SER A 98 10.49 19.45 -2.08
N GLY A 99 11.59 20.14 -1.78
CA GLY A 99 11.56 21.53 -1.31
C GLY A 99 10.76 21.66 -0.01
N SER A 100 9.68 22.44 -0.03
CA SER A 100 8.73 22.61 1.08
C SER A 100 7.63 21.55 1.12
N SER A 101 7.51 20.71 0.09
CA SER A 101 6.47 19.70 -0.01
C SER A 101 6.92 18.40 0.65
N ILE A 102 6.07 17.84 1.50
CA ILE A 102 6.31 16.60 2.24
C ILE A 102 5.13 15.64 2.04
N ALA A 103 5.47 14.38 1.80
CA ALA A 103 4.52 13.29 1.74
C ALA A 103 5.02 12.12 2.60
N TYR A 104 4.13 11.60 3.44
CA TYR A 104 4.27 10.34 4.14
C TYR A 104 3.36 9.31 3.51
N LEU A 105 3.87 8.11 3.32
CA LEU A 105 3.10 6.96 2.88
C LEU A 105 3.20 5.87 3.93
N VAL A 106 2.06 5.31 4.34
CA VAL A 106 1.99 4.17 5.24
C VAL A 106 1.33 3.01 4.52
N LEU A 107 2.03 1.87 4.45
CA LEU A 107 1.47 0.62 3.93
C LEU A 107 0.96 -0.25 5.08
N TYR A 108 -0.31 -0.65 5.02
CA TYR A 108 -0.93 -1.63 5.91
C TYR A 108 -1.60 -2.75 5.10
N VAL A 109 -0.84 -3.80 4.82
CA VAL A 109 -1.29 -4.93 3.99
C VAL A 109 -1.76 -4.43 2.61
N ASP A 110 -3.06 -4.25 2.43
CA ASP A 110 -3.69 -3.79 1.18
C ASP A 110 -4.00 -2.27 1.21
N ASP A 111 -4.09 -1.67 2.40
CA ASP A 111 -4.39 -0.25 2.58
C ASP A 111 -3.12 0.61 2.48
N ILE A 112 -3.24 1.75 1.81
CA ILE A 112 -2.22 2.79 1.74
C ILE A 112 -2.81 4.08 2.30
N LEU A 113 -2.13 4.65 3.29
CA LEU A 113 -2.44 5.97 3.81
C LEU A 113 -1.40 6.97 3.31
N LEU A 114 -1.86 8.01 2.63
CA LEU A 114 -1.03 9.06 2.07
C LEU A 114 -1.31 10.37 2.79
N ILE A 115 -0.29 10.97 3.39
CA ILE A 115 -0.40 12.15 4.24
C ILE A 115 0.57 13.21 3.74
N GLY A 116 0.16 14.45 3.53
CA GLY A 116 1.10 15.49 3.11
C GLY A 116 0.50 16.88 3.03
N ASN A 117 1.36 17.87 2.77
CA ASN A 117 0.99 19.28 2.73
C ASN A 117 0.78 19.85 1.32
N ASP A 118 0.93 19.03 0.28
CA ASP A 118 0.86 19.46 -1.11
C ASP A 118 -0.05 18.51 -1.90
N VAL A 119 -1.28 18.95 -2.13
CA VAL A 119 -2.32 18.23 -2.87
C VAL A 119 -1.84 17.79 -4.25
N LYS A 120 -1.03 18.61 -4.93
CA LYS A 120 -0.51 18.26 -6.26
C LYS A 120 0.48 17.12 -6.15
N MET A 121 1.42 17.20 -5.21
CA MET A 121 2.38 16.11 -4.94
C MET A 121 1.65 14.81 -4.59
N LEU A 122 0.62 14.87 -3.73
CA LEU A 122 -0.18 13.71 -3.38
C LEU A 122 -0.92 13.14 -4.59
N GLY A 123 -1.48 14.00 -5.46
CA GLY A 123 -2.14 13.59 -6.70
C GLY A 123 -1.19 12.90 -7.67
N ASP A 124 0.02 13.44 -7.84
CA ASP A 124 1.07 12.86 -8.68
C ASP A 124 1.49 11.48 -8.15
N ILE A 125 1.63 11.32 -6.82
CA ILE A 125 1.92 10.03 -6.18
C ILE A 125 0.78 9.03 -6.41
N LYS A 126 -0.49 9.43 -6.24
CA LYS A 126 -1.65 8.56 -6.49
C LYS A 126 -1.70 8.07 -7.93
N ALA A 127 -1.52 8.98 -8.89
CA ALA A 127 -1.52 8.67 -10.30
C ALA A 127 -0.40 7.69 -10.62
N TRP A 128 0.81 7.94 -10.10
CA TRP A 128 1.96 7.07 -10.30
C TRP A 128 1.78 5.68 -9.69
N LEU A 129 1.30 5.57 -8.44
CA LEU A 129 0.97 4.29 -7.81
C LEU A 129 -0.03 3.48 -8.65
N SER A 130 -1.02 4.16 -9.24
CA SER A 130 -2.02 3.53 -10.12
C SER A 130 -1.45 3.04 -11.46
N THR A 131 -0.24 3.47 -11.84
CA THR A 131 0.49 2.89 -12.98
C THR A 131 1.26 1.62 -12.60
N GLN A 132 1.61 1.46 -11.33
CA GLN A 132 2.42 0.34 -10.83
C GLN A 132 1.56 -0.81 -10.32
N PHE A 133 0.43 -0.50 -9.71
CA PHE A 133 -0.47 -1.46 -9.08
C PHE A 133 -1.91 -1.20 -9.50
N SER A 134 -2.76 -2.24 -9.43
CA SER A 134 -4.20 -2.06 -9.59
C SER A 134 -4.76 -1.41 -8.32
N MET A 135 -5.00 -0.11 -8.38
CA MET A 135 -5.43 0.69 -7.23
C MET A 135 -6.95 0.93 -7.24
N LYS A 136 -7.51 1.10 -6.05
CA LYS A 136 -8.81 1.71 -5.80
C LYS A 136 -8.61 2.96 -4.95
N ASP A 137 -8.97 4.12 -5.49
CA ASP A 137 -8.96 5.36 -4.72
C ASP A 137 -10.18 5.37 -3.77
N MET A 138 -9.93 5.59 -2.49
CA MET A 138 -10.96 5.67 -1.45
C MET A 138 -11.28 7.14 -1.08
N GLY A 139 -10.60 8.10 -1.71
CA GLY A 139 -10.78 9.53 -1.51
C GLY A 139 -10.08 10.05 -0.25
N GLU A 140 -10.61 11.15 0.28
CA GLU A 140 -10.21 11.67 1.58
C GLU A 140 -10.55 10.63 2.66
N ALA A 141 -9.60 10.39 3.55
CA ALA A 141 -9.72 9.31 4.51
C ALA A 141 -10.74 9.70 5.60
N SER A 142 -12.00 9.29 5.43
CA SER A 142 -13.13 9.57 6.34
C SER A 142 -13.14 8.70 7.61
N TYR A 143 -12.46 7.56 7.57
CA TYR A 143 -12.38 6.60 8.68
C TYR A 143 -11.02 5.88 8.65
N ILE A 144 -10.14 6.16 9.62
CA ILE A 144 -8.83 5.53 9.73
C ILE A 144 -8.75 4.79 11.06
N LEU A 145 -8.67 3.45 11.03
CA LEU A 145 -8.50 2.60 12.23
C LEU A 145 -9.51 2.88 13.37
N GLY A 146 -10.77 3.19 13.04
CA GLY A 146 -11.81 3.52 14.01
C GLY A 146 -11.86 4.99 14.44
N ILE A 147 -11.00 5.84 13.87
CA ILE A 147 -11.01 7.30 14.05
C ILE A 147 -11.75 7.90 12.85
N ARG A 148 -12.86 8.59 13.13
CA ARG A 148 -13.60 9.36 12.13
C ARG A 148 -12.91 10.72 11.97
N SER A 149 -12.45 11.04 10.77
CA SER A 149 -12.14 12.44 10.44
C SER A 149 -13.47 13.13 10.18
N THR A 150 -13.95 13.89 11.16
CA THR A 150 -14.81 15.01 10.85
C THR A 150 -13.88 16.10 10.36
N GLY A 151 -14.01 16.52 9.09
CA GLY A 151 -13.35 17.72 8.60
C GLY A 151 -13.45 18.79 9.69
N ILE A 152 -12.30 19.26 10.16
CA ILE A 152 -12.26 20.26 11.21
C ILE A 152 -12.70 21.55 10.52
N ASP A 153 -14.00 21.81 10.51
CA ASP A 153 -14.51 23.16 10.37
C ASP A 153 -13.91 23.95 11.55
N LEU A 154 -12.75 24.59 11.31
CA LEU A 154 -12.30 25.74 12.10
C LEU A 154 -13.19 26.94 11.72
N GLY A 155 -14.50 26.77 11.86
CA GLY A 155 -15.46 27.85 11.85
C GLY A 155 -15.39 28.57 13.20
N GLY A 156 -14.70 29.72 13.23
CA GLY A 156 -14.94 30.76 14.23
C GLY A 156 -13.78 31.09 15.15
N CYS A 157 -12.90 31.98 14.68
CA CYS A 157 -12.66 33.26 15.34
C CYS A 157 -12.57 34.35 14.26
#